data_AF-W6XM22-F1
#
_entry.id   AF-W6XM22-F1
#
_cell.length_a   1.000
_cell.length_b   1.000
_cell.length_c   1.000
_cell.angle_alpha   90.00
_cell.angle_beta   90.00
_cell.angle_gamma   90.00
#
_symmetry.space_group_name_H-M   'P 1'
#
loop_
_entity.id
_entity.type
_entity.pdbx_description
1 polymer ?
#
loop_
_entity_poly.entity_id
_entity_poly.type
_entity_poly.pdbx_seq_one_letter_code
_entity_poly.pdbx_strand_id
1 'polypeptide(L)'
;WLNRAGWKRHLKGLDRLWLLDMAQIPSYRERALRDVCWAAEMVIWRAQQASHSSVVGMPAMMHINRREYGTTTNEKPFNASQTELTMKKYRLVWLQVIAYIWRTYELPVVQPDLRDEVQGRRPPYRLTSEQKACLEEMKEIIGEEERLDGEEAQALQDQVLAFMLALLDHMLASSEYESGLISGMA
;
A
#
# COMPACT_ATOMS: atom_id res chain seq x y z
N TRP A 1 5.62 16.93 -10.95
CA TRP A 1 4.66 15.88 -10.58
C TRP A 1 4.21 16.02 -9.13
N LEU A 2 5.08 15.95 -8.12
CA LEU A 2 4.76 16.13 -6.68
C LEU A 2 3.90 17.37 -6.34
N ASN A 3 4.18 18.53 -6.94
CA ASN A 3 3.36 19.74 -6.74
C ASN A 3 1.98 19.68 -7.42
N ARG A 4 1.89 18.98 -8.56
CA ARG A 4 0.66 18.78 -9.33
C ARG A 4 -0.23 17.74 -8.64
N ALA A 5 0.42 16.76 -8.03
CA ALA A 5 -0.15 15.73 -7.19
C ALA A 5 -0.36 16.19 -5.74
N GLY A 6 -0.42 17.48 -5.39
CA GLY A 6 -0.86 17.96 -4.07
C GLY A 6 -0.12 17.49 -2.79
N TRP A 7 0.87 16.59 -2.87
CA TRP A 7 1.45 15.88 -1.72
C TRP A 7 2.12 16.81 -0.72
N LYS A 8 2.75 17.88 -1.21
CA LYS A 8 3.35 18.93 -0.36
C LYS A 8 2.33 19.59 0.57
N ARG A 9 1.08 19.74 0.12
CA ARG A 9 -0.01 20.28 0.94
C ARG A 9 -0.57 19.22 1.89
N HIS A 10 -0.72 17.99 1.40
CA HIS A 10 -1.23 16.85 2.17
C HIS A 10 -0.35 16.51 3.37
N LEU A 11 0.96 16.45 3.17
CA LEU A 11 1.95 16.10 4.19
C LEU A 11 2.52 17.32 4.94
N LYS A 12 1.91 18.50 4.77
CA LYS A 12 2.45 19.74 5.34
C LYS A 12 2.46 19.66 6.87
N GLY A 13 3.62 19.90 7.47
CA GLY A 13 3.79 19.95 8.92
C GLY A 13 4.10 18.60 9.56
N LEU A 14 3.97 17.49 8.81
CA LEU A 14 4.40 16.17 9.27
C LEU A 14 5.91 16.02 9.07
N ASP A 15 6.56 15.42 10.06
CA ASP A 15 7.98 15.14 9.98
C ASP A 15 8.25 14.01 8.96
N ARG A 16 9.21 14.25 8.07
CA ARG A 16 9.56 13.29 7.02
C ARG A 16 10.17 12.02 7.59
N LEU A 17 11.02 12.12 8.60
CA LEU A 17 11.69 10.94 9.18
C LEU A 17 10.66 10.06 9.88
N TRP A 18 9.71 10.67 10.58
CA TRP A 18 8.59 9.96 11.20
C TRP A 18 7.71 9.25 10.17
N LEU A 19 7.35 9.90 9.05
CA LEU A 19 6.56 9.25 7.99
C LEU A 19 7.30 8.04 7.39
N LEU A 20 8.62 8.17 7.16
CA LEU A 20 9.45 7.08 6.67
C LEU A 20 9.60 5.95 7.68
N ASP A 21 9.57 6.26 8.98
CA ASP A 21 9.55 5.28 10.07
C ASP A 21 8.23 4.49 10.08
N MET A 22 7.09 5.18 9.91
CA MET A 22 5.78 4.52 9.81
C MET A 22 5.67 3.58 8.61
N ALA A 23 6.43 3.81 7.54
CA ALA A 23 6.46 2.95 6.36
C ALA A 23 7.53 1.83 6.44
N GLN A 24 8.35 1.75 7.49
CA GLN A 24 9.36 0.69 7.58
C GLN A 24 8.75 -0.71 7.66
N ILE A 25 9.48 -1.72 7.20
CA ILE A 25 9.10 -3.13 7.41
C ILE A 25 8.92 -3.38 8.92
N PRO A 26 7.93 -4.18 9.35
CA PRO A 26 7.71 -4.47 10.76
C PRO A 26 8.93 -5.02 11.48
N SER A 27 9.13 -4.55 12.70
CA SER A 27 10.14 -5.06 13.62
C SER A 27 9.68 -6.36 14.29
N TYR A 28 10.57 -6.99 15.07
CA TYR A 28 10.21 -8.21 15.80
C TYR A 28 9.17 -7.99 16.92
N ARG A 29 8.91 -6.75 17.32
CA ARG A 29 7.95 -6.41 18.38
C ARG A 29 6.53 -6.30 17.84
N GLU A 30 6.38 -6.04 16.54
CA GLU A 30 5.10 -5.78 15.89
C GLU A 30 4.55 -7.08 15.29
N ARG A 31 4.20 -8.03 16.16
CA ARG A 31 3.78 -9.36 15.71
C ARG A 31 2.66 -9.30 14.68
N ALA A 32 1.56 -8.61 14.99
CA ALA A 32 0.41 -8.52 14.10
C ALA A 32 0.79 -7.98 12.72
N LEU A 33 1.54 -6.88 12.67
CA LEU A 33 1.97 -6.30 11.40
C LEU A 33 2.92 -7.23 10.62
N ARG A 34 3.79 -8.01 11.29
CA ARG A 34 4.58 -9.04 10.60
C ARG A 34 3.70 -10.10 9.97
N ASP A 35 2.69 -10.57 10.70
CA ASP A 35 1.79 -11.62 10.21
C ASP A 35 1.00 -11.12 8.98
N VAL A 36 0.51 -9.87 9.01
CA VAL A 36 -0.09 -9.19 7.84
C VAL A 36 0.89 -9.05 6.68
N CYS A 37 2.11 -8.55 6.94
CA CYS A 37 3.11 -8.37 5.90
C CYS A 37 3.52 -9.71 5.27
N TRP A 38 3.68 -10.76 6.08
CA TRP A 38 3.94 -12.12 5.58
C TRP A 38 2.79 -12.61 4.71
N ALA A 39 1.54 -12.46 5.14
CA ALA A 39 0.37 -12.82 4.35
C ALA A 39 0.32 -12.05 3.02
N ALA A 40 0.66 -10.75 3.01
CA ALA A 40 0.78 -9.96 1.79
C ALA A 40 1.89 -10.47 0.86
N GLU A 41 3.05 -10.87 1.39
CA GLU A 41 4.10 -11.49 0.59
C GLU A 41 3.64 -12.81 -0.03
N MET A 42 2.91 -13.63 0.72
CA MET A 42 2.35 -14.89 0.24
C MET A 42 1.32 -14.68 -0.87
N VAL A 43 0.42 -13.71 -0.72
CA VAL A 43 -0.55 -13.32 -1.74
C VAL A 43 0.15 -12.87 -3.02
N ILE A 44 1.14 -11.98 -2.91
CA ILE A 44 1.90 -11.49 -4.07
C ILE A 44 2.63 -12.65 -4.75
N TRP A 45 3.26 -13.55 -3.98
CA TRP A 45 3.94 -14.71 -4.52
C TRP A 45 2.96 -15.67 -5.24
N ARG A 46 1.81 -16.01 -4.63
CA ARG A 46 0.77 -16.83 -5.25
C ARG A 46 0.22 -16.21 -6.53
N ALA A 47 -0.03 -14.89 -6.51
CA ALA A 47 -0.47 -14.15 -7.69
C ALA A 47 0.57 -14.22 -8.82
N GLN A 48 1.87 -14.14 -8.50
CA GLN A 48 2.94 -14.33 -9.49
C GLN A 48 2.94 -15.74 -10.08
N GLN A 49 2.78 -16.78 -9.25
CA GLN A 49 2.73 -18.17 -9.73
C GLN A 49 1.53 -18.42 -10.65
N ALA A 50 0.38 -17.80 -10.35
CA ALA A 50 -0.82 -17.90 -11.17
C ALA A 50 -0.79 -17.02 -12.44
N SER A 51 0.09 -16.03 -12.50
CA SER A 51 0.19 -15.09 -13.62
C SER A 51 0.91 -15.74 -14.81
N HIS A 52 0.16 -16.02 -15.87
CA HIS A 52 0.72 -16.54 -17.13
C HIS A 52 0.82 -15.45 -18.20
N SER A 53 2.02 -15.31 -18.79
CA SER A 53 2.27 -14.32 -19.86
C SER A 53 1.44 -14.55 -21.13
N SER A 54 0.93 -15.77 -21.33
CA SER A 54 0.07 -16.14 -22.47
C SER A 54 -1.37 -15.66 -22.36
N VAL A 55 -1.79 -15.18 -21.19
CA VAL A 55 -3.18 -14.77 -20.91
C VAL A 55 -3.38 -13.26 -21.08
N VAL A 56 -2.29 -12.49 -21.18
CA VAL A 56 -2.37 -11.02 -21.29
C VAL A 56 -2.80 -10.63 -22.71
N GLY A 57 -3.99 -10.03 -22.82
CA GLY A 57 -4.52 -9.58 -24.10
C GLY A 57 -3.63 -8.55 -24.81
N MET A 58 -3.68 -8.54 -26.15
CA MET A 58 -2.88 -7.65 -27.00
C MET A 58 -2.94 -6.16 -26.62
N PRO A 59 -4.08 -5.58 -26.20
CA PRO A 59 -4.14 -4.18 -25.78
C PRO A 59 -3.24 -3.85 -24.58
N ALA A 60 -3.23 -4.72 -23.56
CA ALA A 60 -2.38 -4.55 -22.38
C ALA A 60 -0.89 -4.69 -22.76
N MET A 61 -0.56 -5.65 -23.63
CA MET A 61 0.80 -5.81 -24.15
C MET A 61 1.27 -4.58 -24.94
N MET A 62 0.42 -3.98 -25.77
CA MET A 62 0.76 -2.75 -26.49
C MET A 62 0.97 -1.56 -25.54
N HIS A 63 0.17 -1.46 -24.47
CA HIS A 63 0.29 -0.39 -23.49
C HIS A 63 1.58 -0.50 -22.66
N ILE A 64 1.91 -1.71 -22.17
CA ILE A 64 3.16 -1.97 -21.44
C ILE A 64 4.39 -1.69 -22.33
N ASN A 65 4.32 -2.05 -23.61
CA ASN A 65 5.43 -1.86 -24.54
C ASN A 65 5.50 -0.45 -25.16
N ARG A 66 4.56 0.44 -24.82
CA ARG A 66 4.56 1.83 -25.29
C ARG A 66 5.86 2.52 -24.85
N ARG A 67 6.46 3.26 -25.76
CA ARG A 67 7.57 4.16 -25.47
C ARG A 67 7.05 5.57 -25.36
N GLU A 68 7.48 6.31 -24.35
CA GLU A 68 7.10 7.72 -24.22
C GLU A 68 8.05 8.59 -25.04
N TYR A 69 7.50 9.39 -25.94
CA TYR A 69 8.26 10.32 -26.76
C TYR A 69 8.41 11.65 -26.01
N GLY A 70 9.63 12.17 -25.90
CA GLY A 70 9.91 13.50 -25.34
C GLY A 70 10.85 13.53 -24.13
N THR A 71 11.21 12.37 -23.57
CA THR A 71 12.28 12.24 -22.57
C THR A 71 13.60 11.84 -23.25
N THR A 72 14.73 12.31 -22.71
CA THR A 72 16.09 12.05 -23.23
C THR A 72 16.41 10.55 -23.32
N THR A 73 15.72 9.74 -22.52
CA THR A 73 15.76 8.29 -22.56
C THR A 73 14.46 7.76 -23.19
N ASN A 74 14.62 6.94 -24.24
CA ASN A 74 13.54 6.22 -24.93
C ASN A 74 13.08 5.00 -24.10
N GLU A 75 12.80 5.26 -22.82
CA GLU A 75 12.51 4.24 -21.83
C GLU A 75 11.07 3.77 -21.93
N LYS A 76 10.86 2.46 -21.76
CA LYS A 76 9.52 1.92 -21.52
C LYS A 76 9.14 2.29 -20.08
N PRO A 77 7.96 2.89 -19.85
CA PRO A 77 7.51 3.24 -18.50
C PRO A 77 7.29 1.97 -17.65
N PHE A 78 7.00 0.84 -18.30
CA PHE A 78 6.92 -0.47 -17.67
C PHE A 78 7.89 -1.42 -18.38
N ASN A 79 8.88 -1.93 -17.65
CA ASN A 79 9.72 -2.98 -18.20
C ASN A 79 8.92 -4.30 -18.25
N ALA A 80 8.64 -4.78 -19.46
CA ALA A 80 7.85 -5.99 -19.69
C ALA A 80 8.49 -7.24 -19.05
N SER A 81 9.82 -7.24 -18.88
CA SER A 81 10.47 -8.19 -17.98
C SER A 81 10.25 -7.70 -16.55
N GLN A 82 9.20 -8.20 -15.89
CA GLN A 82 9.09 -8.18 -14.43
C GLN A 82 10.19 -9.07 -13.85
N THR A 83 11.44 -8.58 -13.93
CA THR A 83 12.59 -9.28 -13.38
C THR A 83 12.37 -9.51 -11.89
N GLU A 84 13.02 -10.53 -11.35
CA GLU A 84 12.96 -10.83 -9.92
C GLU A 84 13.27 -9.59 -9.05
N LEU A 85 14.21 -8.73 -9.51
CA LEU A 85 14.55 -7.47 -8.87
C LEU A 85 13.40 -6.45 -8.90
N THR A 86 12.69 -6.33 -10.03
CA THR A 86 11.50 -5.47 -10.14
C THR A 86 10.41 -5.94 -9.18
N MET A 87 10.17 -7.25 -9.13
CA MET A 87 9.15 -7.81 -8.24
C MET A 87 9.49 -7.66 -6.76
N LYS A 88 10.77 -7.79 -6.39
CA LYS A 88 11.24 -7.46 -5.04
C LYS A 88 10.95 -6.00 -4.67
N LYS A 89 11.19 -5.06 -5.59
CA LYS A 89 10.89 -3.64 -5.37
C LYS A 89 9.40 -3.38 -5.21
N TYR A 90 8.56 -3.93 -6.09
CA TYR A 90 7.11 -3.72 -6.01
C TYR A 90 6.50 -4.36 -4.77
N ARG A 91 6.95 -5.55 -4.41
CA ARG A 91 6.57 -6.18 -3.14
C ARG A 91 6.92 -5.28 -1.96
N LEU A 92 8.14 -4.76 -1.92
CA LEU A 92 8.56 -3.86 -0.86
C LEU A 92 7.64 -2.64 -0.73
N VAL A 93 7.31 -1.98 -1.84
CA VAL A 93 6.40 -0.82 -1.82
C VAL A 93 5.03 -1.18 -1.23
N TRP A 94 4.47 -2.34 -1.60
CA TRP A 94 3.22 -2.80 -1.01
C TRP A 94 3.32 -3.02 0.50
N LEU A 95 4.39 -3.65 0.97
CA LEU A 95 4.61 -3.84 2.41
C LEU A 95 4.73 -2.50 3.15
N GLN A 96 5.41 -1.52 2.53
CA GLN A 96 5.54 -0.17 3.09
C GLN A 96 4.21 0.55 3.19
N VAL A 97 3.36 0.45 2.16
CA VAL A 97 2.00 1.02 2.16
C VAL A 97 1.15 0.36 3.25
N ILE A 98 1.16 -0.97 3.34
CA ILE A 98 0.40 -1.71 4.37
C ILE A 98 0.88 -1.31 5.77
N ALA A 99 2.19 -1.30 6.01
CA ALA A 99 2.78 -0.90 7.29
C ALA A 99 2.41 0.53 7.67
N TYR A 100 2.51 1.46 6.71
CA TYR A 100 2.13 2.84 6.90
C TYR A 100 0.65 2.98 7.28
N ILE A 101 -0.27 2.34 6.54
CA ILE A 101 -1.70 2.40 6.85
C ILE A 101 -1.98 1.76 8.21
N TRP A 102 -1.41 0.59 8.48
CA TRP A 102 -1.59 -0.13 9.76
C TRP A 102 -1.20 0.73 10.96
N ARG A 103 -0.01 1.35 10.93
CA ARG A 103 0.50 2.16 12.04
C ARG A 103 -0.21 3.50 12.19
N THR A 104 -0.63 4.10 11.08
CA THR A 104 -1.18 5.47 11.11
C THR A 104 -2.69 5.50 11.21
N TYR A 105 -3.41 4.44 10.82
CA TYR A 105 -4.88 4.50 10.71
C TYR A 105 -5.58 4.79 12.04
N GLU A 106 -5.09 4.27 13.16
CA GLU A 106 -5.70 4.50 14.47
C GLU A 106 -5.30 5.84 15.10
N LEU A 107 -4.31 6.54 14.51
CA LEU A 107 -3.85 7.82 15.04
C LEU A 107 -4.88 8.93 14.80
N PRO A 108 -4.93 9.95 15.68
CA PRO A 108 -5.75 11.13 15.46
C PRO A 108 -5.40 11.82 14.14
N VAL A 109 -6.40 12.24 13.38
CA VAL A 109 -6.20 12.92 12.10
C VAL A 109 -5.60 14.31 12.33
N VAL A 110 -4.65 14.71 11.47
CA VAL A 110 -4.14 16.08 11.41
C VAL A 110 -5.29 17.03 11.09
N GLN A 111 -5.58 17.95 12.01
CA GLN A 111 -6.51 19.05 11.76
C GLN A 111 -5.75 20.23 11.16
N PRO A 112 -6.27 20.92 10.12
CA PRO A 112 -5.59 22.04 9.46
C PRO A 112 -5.27 23.24 10.36
N ASP A 113 -5.88 23.29 11.55
CA ASP A 113 -6.11 24.50 12.33
C ASP A 113 -5.15 24.61 13.54
N LEU A 114 -4.50 23.51 13.91
CA LEU A 114 -3.67 23.40 15.10
C LEU A 114 -2.21 23.76 14.78
N ARG A 115 -1.65 24.70 15.56
CA ARG A 115 -0.22 25.07 15.53
C ARG A 115 0.68 24.12 16.34
N ASP A 116 0.08 23.10 16.97
CA ASP A 116 0.77 22.16 17.84
C ASP A 116 1.47 21.05 17.05
N GLU A 117 2.39 20.35 17.73
CA GLU A 117 3.18 19.25 17.19
C GLU A 117 2.30 18.24 16.44
N VAL A 118 2.49 18.19 15.11
CA VAL A 118 1.77 17.33 14.17
C VAL A 118 2.33 15.89 14.19
N GLN A 119 3.39 15.65 14.97
CA GLN A 119 4.04 14.35 15.08
C GLN A 119 3.12 13.35 15.79
N GLY A 120 3.06 12.11 15.29
CA GLY A 120 2.18 11.08 15.84
C GLY A 120 0.72 11.21 15.42
N ARG A 121 0.42 12.00 14.39
CA ARG A 121 -0.94 12.13 13.82
C ARG A 121 -1.04 11.50 12.44
N ARG A 122 -2.21 10.96 12.14
CA ARG A 122 -2.53 10.40 10.82
C ARG A 122 -2.66 11.52 9.79
N PRO A 123 -1.98 11.42 8.63
CA PRO A 123 -2.23 12.33 7.52
C PRO A 123 -3.72 12.28 7.11
N PRO A 124 -4.28 13.32 6.48
CA PRO A 124 -5.72 13.46 6.30
C PRO A 124 -6.33 12.53 5.23
N TYR A 125 -5.75 11.34 5.04
CA TYR A 125 -6.33 10.28 4.24
C TYR A 125 -7.49 9.59 4.97
N ARG A 126 -8.34 8.95 4.18
CA ARG A 126 -9.51 8.20 4.60
C ARG A 126 -9.50 6.83 3.92
N LEU A 127 -10.01 5.85 4.65
CA LEU A 127 -10.34 4.57 4.07
C LEU A 127 -11.84 4.58 3.74
N THR A 128 -12.22 3.96 2.63
CA THR A 128 -13.64 3.67 2.37
C THR A 128 -14.19 2.74 3.43
N SER A 129 -15.52 2.61 3.53
CA SER A 129 -16.16 1.67 4.45
C SER A 129 -15.68 0.23 4.23
N GLU A 130 -15.50 -0.15 2.97
CA GLU A 130 -14.98 -1.47 2.58
C GLU A 130 -13.51 -1.66 2.98
N GLN A 131 -12.65 -0.69 2.67
CA GLN A 131 -11.23 -0.74 3.05
C GLN A 131 -11.07 -0.80 4.58
N LYS A 132 -11.90 -0.06 5.31
CA LYS A 132 -11.92 -0.09 6.78
C LYS A 132 -12.38 -1.46 7.29
N ALA A 133 -13.48 -1.99 6.79
CA ALA A 133 -13.98 -3.30 7.19
C ALA A 133 -12.91 -4.38 6.99
N CYS A 134 -12.21 -4.33 5.85
CA CYS A 134 -11.11 -5.25 5.59
C CYS A 134 -9.96 -5.12 6.61
N LEU A 135 -9.65 -3.90 7.03
CA LEU A 135 -8.59 -3.65 8.03
C LEU A 135 -8.97 -4.16 9.42
N GLU A 136 -10.22 -3.97 9.85
CA GLU A 136 -10.66 -4.49 11.15
C GLU A 136 -10.75 -6.01 11.15
N GLU A 137 -11.25 -6.63 10.07
CA GLU A 137 -11.28 -8.10 9.93
C GLU A 137 -9.87 -8.71 10.03
N MET A 138 -8.86 -8.07 9.41
CA MET A 138 -7.46 -8.52 9.55
C MET A 138 -6.99 -8.52 11.01
N LYS A 139 -7.39 -7.52 11.82
CA LYS A 139 -7.04 -7.46 13.24
C LYS A 139 -7.77 -8.53 14.04
N GLU A 140 -9.03 -8.79 13.72
CA GLU A 140 -9.83 -9.82 14.37
C GLU A 140 -9.24 -11.21 14.14
N ILE A 141 -8.84 -11.54 12.90
CA ILE A 141 -8.19 -12.83 12.57
C ILE A 141 -6.86 -13.01 13.32
N ILE A 142 -6.08 -11.94 13.50
CA ILE A 142 -4.79 -12.04 14.16
C ILE A 142 -4.91 -12.23 15.68
N GLY A 143 -5.97 -11.66 16.27
CA GLY A 143 -6.15 -11.63 17.71
C GLY A 143 -4.99 -10.94 18.44
N GLU A 144 -4.99 -11.02 19.77
CA GLU A 144 -4.00 -10.30 20.59
C GLU A 144 -2.74 -11.12 20.89
N GLU A 145 -2.83 -12.46 21.11
CA GLU A 145 -1.72 -13.20 21.74
C GLU A 145 -1.38 -14.59 21.16
N GLU A 146 -2.24 -15.23 20.35
CA GLU A 146 -2.00 -16.60 19.86
C GLU A 146 -1.41 -16.66 18.45
N ARG A 147 -0.42 -17.54 18.23
CA ARG A 147 0.15 -17.79 16.90
C ARG A 147 -0.95 -18.30 15.97
N LEU A 148 -1.00 -17.72 14.76
CA LEU A 148 -1.92 -18.16 13.72
C LEU A 148 -1.77 -19.65 13.45
N ASP A 149 -2.88 -20.37 13.47
CA ASP A 149 -2.94 -21.72 12.93
C ASP A 149 -3.02 -21.72 11.39
N GLY A 150 -3.14 -22.91 10.79
CA GLY A 150 -3.17 -23.03 9.34
C GLY A 150 -4.42 -22.44 8.68
N GLU A 151 -5.57 -22.47 9.37
CA GLU A 151 -6.83 -21.94 8.88
C GLU A 151 -6.84 -20.41 8.99
N GLU A 152 -6.43 -19.88 10.15
CA GLU A 152 -6.30 -18.45 10.39
C GLU A 152 -5.26 -17.81 9.45
N ALA A 153 -4.13 -18.49 9.21
CA ALA A 153 -3.12 -18.01 8.27
C ALA A 153 -3.64 -17.95 6.82
N GLN A 154 -4.55 -18.85 6.44
CA GLN A 154 -5.18 -18.83 5.12
C GLN A 154 -6.26 -17.73 5.05
N ALA A 155 -7.10 -17.61 6.07
CA ALA A 155 -8.09 -16.55 6.18
C ALA A 155 -7.44 -15.16 6.13
N LEU A 156 -6.31 -14.97 6.83
CA LEU A 156 -5.56 -13.73 6.80
C LEU A 156 -5.03 -13.40 5.39
N GLN A 157 -4.55 -14.39 4.64
CA GLN A 157 -4.11 -14.18 3.25
C GLN A 157 -5.27 -13.74 2.36
N ASP A 158 -6.43 -14.38 2.47
CA ASP A 158 -7.61 -14.03 1.68
C ASP A 158 -8.10 -12.62 2.04
N GLN A 159 -8.07 -12.26 3.32
CA GLN A 159 -8.46 -10.94 3.81
C GLN A 159 -7.48 -9.83 3.41
N VAL A 160 -6.17 -10.12 3.43
CA VAL A 160 -5.13 -9.21 2.93
C VAL A 160 -5.29 -8.97 1.43
N LEU A 161 -5.60 -10.01 0.65
CA LEU A 161 -5.90 -9.87 -0.77
C LEU A 161 -7.12 -8.96 -0.98
N ALA A 162 -8.21 -9.18 -0.25
CA ALA A 162 -9.39 -8.33 -0.31
C ALA A 162 -9.07 -6.86 -0.01
N PHE A 163 -8.27 -6.61 1.03
CA PHE A 163 -7.81 -5.26 1.37
C PHE A 163 -6.97 -4.63 0.24
N MET A 164 -6.01 -5.36 -0.32
CA MET A 164 -5.19 -4.87 -1.44
C MET A 164 -6.03 -4.53 -2.68
N LEU A 165 -7.02 -5.35 -3.00
CA LEU A 165 -7.96 -5.07 -4.09
C LEU A 165 -8.81 -3.83 -3.79
N ALA A 166 -9.36 -3.72 -2.58
CA ALA A 166 -10.14 -2.55 -2.16
C ALA A 166 -9.31 -1.26 -2.18
N LEU A 167 -8.01 -1.31 -1.88
CA LEU A 167 -7.10 -0.16 -2.01
C LEU A 167 -6.92 0.27 -3.48
N LEU A 168 -6.90 -0.68 -4.41
CA LEU A 168 -6.76 -0.41 -5.84
C LEU A 168 -8.06 0.07 -6.49
N ASP A 169 -9.22 -0.42 -6.04
CA ASP A 169 -10.54 -0.08 -6.59
C ASP A 169 -11.11 1.25 -6.05
N HIS A 170 -10.26 2.10 -5.46
CA HIS A 170 -10.69 3.36 -4.88
C HIS A 170 -11.11 4.35 -5.98
N MET A 171 -12.41 4.68 -6.01
CA MET A 171 -12.96 5.73 -6.87
C MET A 171 -12.47 7.11 -6.43
N LEU A 172 -11.57 7.73 -7.21
CA LEU A 172 -11.02 9.07 -6.95
C LEU A 172 -12.07 10.16 -7.26
N ALA A 173 -13.11 10.27 -6.44
CA ALA A 173 -14.29 11.08 -6.74
C ALA A 173 -14.10 12.61 -6.54
N SER A 174 -13.10 13.06 -5.76
CA SER A 174 -12.96 14.50 -5.47
C SER A 174 -11.54 14.97 -5.06
N SER A 175 -10.87 14.26 -4.15
CA SER A 175 -9.50 14.56 -3.69
C SER A 175 -8.67 13.29 -3.67
N GLU A 176 -7.73 13.17 -4.60
CA GLU A 176 -6.87 11.97 -4.73
C GLU A 176 -6.06 11.68 -3.45
N TYR A 177 -5.87 12.69 -2.60
CA TYR A 177 -5.10 12.61 -1.35
C TYR A 177 -5.92 12.15 -0.15
N GLU A 178 -7.23 11.98 -0.32
CA GLU A 178 -8.04 11.24 0.65
C GLU A 178 -7.79 9.74 0.55
N SER A 179 -7.09 9.23 -0.47
CA SER A 179 -6.78 7.79 -0.57
C SER A 179 -5.61 7.40 0.33
N GLY A 180 -5.82 6.39 1.18
CA GLY A 180 -4.75 5.80 2.00
C GLY A 180 -3.60 5.22 1.19
N LEU A 181 -3.89 4.65 0.00
CA LEU A 181 -2.86 4.15 -0.92
C LEU A 181 -1.98 5.29 -1.44
N ILE A 182 -2.59 6.36 -1.96
CA ILE A 182 -1.87 7.52 -2.49
C ILE A 182 -1.08 8.22 -1.38
N SER A 183 -1.64 8.30 -0.18
CA SER A 183 -0.94 8.85 0.98
C SER A 183 0.26 8.01 1.42
N GLY A 184 0.17 6.68 1.35
CA GLY A 184 1.29 5.79 1.70
C GLY A 184 2.39 5.71 0.64
N MET A 185 2.08 6.11 -0.61
CA MET A 185 3.05 6.20 -1.71
C MET A 185 3.85 7.53 -1.73
N ALA A 186 3.44 8.52 -0.93
CA ALA A 186 3.95 9.89 -0.97
C ALA A 186 5.26 10.09 -0.19
#